data_AF-A0ABD5U578-F1
#
_entry.id   AF-A0ABD5U578-F1
#
_cell.length_a   1.000
_cell.length_b   1.000
_cell.length_c   1.000
_cell.angle_alpha   90.00
_cell.angle_beta   90.00
_cell.angle_gamma   90.00
#
_symmetry.space_group_name_H-M   'P 1'
#
loop_
_entity.id
_entity.type
_entity.pdbx_description
1 polymer ?
#
loop_
_entity_poly.entity_id
_entity_poly.type
_entity_poly.pdbx_seq_one_letter_code
_entity_poly.pdbx_strand_id
1 'polypeptide(L)'
;MSTLTDHTYCRSCGTDLPDDTDVCPECGVNVRTDDVGTPTAYCRTCGEEIKAAAEICPHCGVRQRSPPGSATADLSAFVAENRAIVAAAASFFLPGLGQLVNEEVGKGIVVFVAFLAATFSLVVLVGFLAVPVVWAYGVYDAYVTGKRLQEEYRATY
;
A
#
# COMPACT_ATOMS: atom_id res chain seq x y z
N MET A 1 32.86 -41.66 12.23
CA MET A 1 31.58 -40.93 12.39
C MET A 1 31.68 -40.18 13.70
N SER A 2 31.99 -38.88 13.63
CA SER A 2 32.18 -38.02 14.80
C SER A 2 30.83 -37.48 15.24
N THR A 3 30.39 -37.83 16.45
CA THR A 3 29.25 -37.18 17.11
C THR A 3 29.77 -35.95 17.85
N LEU A 4 29.65 -34.77 17.23
CA LEU A 4 29.79 -33.49 17.94
C LEU A 4 28.53 -33.34 18.80
N THR A 5 28.63 -33.70 20.08
CA THR A 5 27.68 -33.24 21.09
C THR A 5 27.97 -31.77 21.33
N ASP A 6 27.01 -30.91 20.98
CA ASP A 6 27.06 -29.48 21.22
C ASP A 6 26.89 -29.23 22.73
N HIS A 7 28.00 -29.16 23.46
CA HIS A 7 27.97 -28.89 24.90
C HIS A 7 27.67 -27.40 25.11
N THR A 8 26.44 -27.10 25.52
CA THR A 8 26.01 -25.74 25.83
C THR A 8 26.57 -25.33 27.20
N TYR A 9 27.26 -24.19 27.26
CA TYR A 9 27.87 -23.67 28.49
C TYR A 9 27.27 -22.31 28.89
N CYS A 10 27.26 -22.01 30.18
CA CYS A 10 26.75 -20.76 30.70
C CYS A 10 27.66 -19.58 30.33
N ARG A 11 27.16 -18.60 29.56
CA ARG A 11 27.93 -17.42 29.15
C ARG A 11 28.28 -16.47 30.30
N SER A 12 27.63 -16.61 31.46
CA SER A 12 27.88 -15.74 32.61
C SER A 12 28.93 -16.29 33.57
N CYS A 13 28.98 -17.60 33.81
CA CYS A 13 29.91 -18.22 34.77
C CYS A 13 30.80 -19.31 34.19
N GLY A 14 30.55 -19.76 32.96
CA GLY A 14 31.39 -20.75 32.25
C GLY A 14 31.12 -22.21 32.59
N THR A 15 30.19 -22.52 33.50
CA THR A 15 29.83 -23.90 33.84
C THR A 15 29.07 -24.55 32.69
N ASP A 16 29.34 -25.83 32.45
CA ASP A 16 28.56 -26.67 31.54
C ASP A 16 27.10 -26.73 32.00
N LEU A 17 26.17 -26.49 31.07
CA LEU A 17 24.75 -26.56 31.34
C LEU A 17 24.22 -27.94 30.95
N PRO A 18 23.32 -28.53 31.77
CA PRO A 18 22.52 -29.66 31.33
C PRO A 18 21.64 -29.26 30.14
N ASP A 19 21.26 -30.25 29.32
CA ASP A 19 20.30 -30.03 28.23
C ASP A 19 18.98 -29.48 28.79
N ASP A 20 18.41 -28.45 28.15
CA ASP A 20 17.10 -27.84 28.46
C ASP A 20 16.95 -27.19 29.85
N THR A 21 17.99 -26.52 30.37
CA THR A 21 17.88 -25.74 31.62
C THR A 21 17.46 -24.29 31.42
N ASP A 22 16.48 -23.82 32.20
CA ASP A 22 15.96 -22.45 32.17
C ASP A 22 16.86 -21.46 32.92
N VAL A 23 17.41 -21.89 34.05
CA VAL A 23 18.20 -21.09 34.98
C VAL A 23 19.47 -21.85 35.32
N CYS A 24 20.61 -21.19 35.20
CA CYS A 24 21.89 -21.76 35.53
C CYS A 24 21.95 -22.06 37.04
N PRO A 25 22.19 -23.31 37.44
CA PRO A 25 22.20 -23.69 38.86
C PRO A 25 23.39 -23.12 39.64
N GLU A 26 24.47 -22.72 38.96
CA GLU A 26 25.67 -22.17 39.62
C GLU A 26 25.59 -20.67 39.89
N CYS A 27 25.18 -19.87 38.90
CA CYS A 27 25.16 -18.41 39.03
C CYS A 27 23.76 -17.79 39.06
N GLY A 28 22.71 -18.57 38.82
CA GLY A 28 21.31 -18.12 38.86
C GLY A 28 20.86 -17.27 37.66
N VAL A 29 21.68 -17.12 36.62
CA VAL A 29 21.26 -16.42 35.39
C VAL A 29 20.30 -17.28 34.59
N ASN A 30 19.24 -16.68 34.04
CA ASN A 30 18.35 -17.35 33.12
C ASN A 30 19.05 -17.57 31.76
N VAL A 31 19.17 -18.83 31.35
CA VAL A 31 19.91 -19.27 30.15
C VAL A 31 18.99 -19.73 29.02
N ARG A 32 17.68 -19.88 29.27
CA ARG A 32 16.69 -19.94 28.19
C ARG A 32 16.47 -18.56 27.59
N THR A 33 17.12 -18.33 26.47
CA THR A 33 16.78 -17.24 25.55
C THR A 33 16.28 -17.77 24.21
N ASP A 34 15.64 -18.94 24.22
CA ASP A 34 15.04 -19.53 23.03
C ASP A 34 13.60 -19.00 22.90
N ASP A 35 13.51 -17.85 22.24
CA ASP A 35 12.56 -17.63 21.14
C ASP A 35 11.12 -18.10 21.35
N VAL A 36 10.39 -17.49 22.28
CA VAL A 36 8.92 -17.46 22.24
C VAL A 36 8.47 -16.09 21.73
N GLY A 37 8.38 -15.96 20.41
CA GLY A 37 7.58 -14.92 19.75
C GLY A 37 8.31 -13.68 19.25
N THR A 38 9.64 -13.62 19.24
CA THR A 38 10.34 -12.54 18.54
C THR A 38 10.27 -12.75 17.03
N PRO A 39 9.78 -11.77 16.24
CA PRO A 39 9.72 -11.92 14.79
C PRO A 39 11.13 -12.17 14.23
N THR A 40 11.26 -13.20 13.40
CA THR A 40 12.47 -13.48 12.62
C THR A 40 12.33 -12.91 11.21
N ALA A 41 13.46 -12.62 10.57
CA ALA A 41 13.54 -12.13 9.21
C ALA A 41 14.76 -12.75 8.51
N TYR A 42 14.79 -12.71 7.17
CA TYR A 42 15.94 -13.20 6.41
C TYR A 42 16.89 -12.06 6.05
N CYS A 43 18.19 -12.33 6.16
CA CYS A 43 19.23 -11.41 5.71
C CYS A 43 19.09 -11.13 4.21
N ARG A 44 19.02 -9.84 3.83
CA ARG A 44 18.85 -9.39 2.43
C ARG A 44 20.03 -9.70 1.50
N THR A 45 21.14 -10.19 2.04
CA THR A 45 22.37 -10.45 1.27
C THR A 45 22.76 -11.92 1.28
N CYS A 46 22.81 -12.58 2.45
CA CYS A 46 23.23 -13.99 2.53
C CYS A 46 22.07 -14.98 2.70
N GLY A 47 20.85 -14.52 2.97
CA GLY A 47 19.68 -15.39 3.13
C GLY A 47 19.53 -16.09 4.48
N GLU A 48 20.47 -15.91 5.41
CA GLU A 48 20.41 -16.50 6.75
C GLU A 48 19.21 -15.98 7.55
N GLU A 49 18.58 -16.84 8.36
CA GLU A 49 17.56 -16.42 9.32
C GLU A 49 18.20 -15.64 10.48
N ILE A 50 17.66 -14.46 10.73
CA ILE A 50 18.16 -13.54 11.76
C ILE A 50 16.99 -12.98 12.56
N LYS A 51 17.28 -12.46 13.75
CA LYS A 51 16.28 -11.71 14.52
C LYS A 51 15.86 -10.48 13.71
N ALA A 52 14.55 -10.17 13.62
CA ALA A 52 14.08 -9.04 12.83
C ALA A 52 14.62 -7.68 13.33
N ALA A 53 15.03 -7.60 14.60
CA ALA A 53 15.66 -6.43 15.20
C ALA A 53 17.18 -6.34 14.96
N ALA A 54 17.82 -7.29 14.28
CA ALA A 54 19.27 -7.30 14.08
C ALA A 54 19.72 -6.11 13.22
N GLU A 55 20.61 -5.26 13.77
CA GLU A 55 21.19 -4.15 13.00
C GLU A 55 22.26 -4.61 12.01
N ILE A 56 23.01 -5.65 12.38
CA ILE A 56 24.07 -6.27 11.58
C ILE A 56 23.78 -7.77 11.55
N CYS A 57 23.84 -8.37 10.35
CA CYS A 57 23.72 -9.82 10.22
C CYS A 57 24.94 -10.50 10.88
N PRO A 58 24.75 -11.40 11.86
CA PRO A 58 25.86 -12.08 12.53
C PRO A 58 26.59 -13.07 11.62
N HIS A 59 25.95 -13.51 10.52
CA HIS A 59 26.52 -14.49 9.60
C HIS A 59 27.43 -13.85 8.53
N CYS A 60 26.99 -12.77 7.87
CA CYS A 60 27.75 -12.15 6.77
C CYS A 60 28.17 -10.69 7.02
N GLY A 61 27.81 -10.09 8.15
CA GLY A 61 28.28 -8.77 8.57
C GLY A 61 27.64 -7.55 7.87
N VAL A 62 26.70 -7.74 6.93
CA VAL A 62 26.01 -6.61 6.29
C VAL A 62 24.92 -6.02 7.21
N ARG A 63 24.79 -4.70 7.20
CA ARG A 63 23.77 -3.98 7.97
C ARG A 63 22.37 -4.24 7.41
N GLN A 64 21.45 -4.63 8.29
CA GLN A 64 20.07 -4.97 7.92
C GLN A 64 19.08 -3.85 8.27
N ARG A 65 19.45 -2.87 9.10
CA ARG A 65 18.62 -1.69 9.35
C ARG A 65 19.13 -0.50 8.53
N SER A 66 18.22 0.24 7.92
CA SER A 66 18.58 1.46 7.18
C SER A 66 19.20 2.48 8.15
N PRO A 67 20.27 3.21 7.76
CA PRO A 67 20.83 4.26 8.59
C PRO A 67 19.78 5.37 8.85
N PRO A 68 19.74 5.94 10.07
CA PRO A 68 19.01 7.18 10.31
C PRO A 68 19.59 8.30 9.42
N GLY A 69 18.71 9.14 8.84
CA GLY A 69 19.09 10.17 7.85
C GLY A 69 19.26 9.67 6.42
N SER A 70 18.73 8.47 6.11
CA SER A 70 18.53 8.06 4.72
C SER A 70 17.31 8.76 4.13
N ALA A 71 17.35 9.11 2.83
CA ALA A 71 16.27 9.82 2.16
C ALA A 71 14.88 9.14 2.31
N THR A 72 14.86 7.80 2.46
CA THR A 72 13.64 7.03 2.72
C THR A 72 13.13 7.19 4.14
N ALA A 73 14.02 7.28 5.13
CA ALA A 73 13.66 7.55 6.52
C ALA A 73 13.08 8.97 6.67
N ASP A 74 13.72 9.97 6.05
CA ASP A 74 13.27 11.37 6.11
C ASP A 74 11.90 11.55 5.45
N LEU A 75 11.67 10.90 4.30
CA LEU A 75 10.37 10.88 3.64
C LEU A 75 9.30 10.24 4.53
N SER A 76 9.61 9.09 5.17
CA SER A 76 8.64 8.42 6.05
C SER A 76 8.28 9.26 7.27
N ALA A 77 9.24 10.00 7.82
CA ALA A 77 9.01 10.94 8.92
C ALA A 77 8.14 12.12 8.47
N PHE A 78 8.42 12.72 7.30
CA PHE A 78 7.61 13.78 6.74
C PHE A 78 6.16 13.34 6.49
N VAL A 79 5.96 12.13 5.93
CA VAL A 79 4.62 11.56 5.69
C VAL A 79 3.88 11.30 7.00
N ALA A 80 4.57 10.83 8.03
CA ALA A 80 3.98 10.62 9.35
C ALA A 80 3.54 11.95 9.99
N GLU A 81 4.38 12.98 9.92
CA GLU A 81 4.08 14.30 10.47
C GLU A 81 2.99 15.04 9.68
N ASN A 82 2.98 14.88 8.36
CA ASN A 82 2.07 15.57 7.46
C ASN A 82 0.96 14.66 6.91
N ARG A 83 0.57 13.61 7.66
CA ARG A 83 -0.38 12.58 7.21
C ARG A 83 -1.65 13.15 6.60
N ALA A 84 -2.21 14.21 7.19
CA ALA A 84 -3.44 14.86 6.71
C ALA A 84 -3.25 15.52 5.33
N ILE A 85 -2.16 16.29 5.15
CA ILE A 85 -1.87 16.98 3.88
C ILE A 85 -1.52 15.95 2.80
N VAL A 86 -0.74 14.94 3.15
CA VAL A 86 -0.38 13.85 2.22
C VAL A 86 -1.63 13.06 1.82
N ALA A 87 -2.53 12.74 2.74
CA ALA A 87 -3.80 12.08 2.43
C ALA A 87 -4.69 12.94 1.52
N ALA A 88 -4.79 14.24 1.77
CA ALA A 88 -5.56 15.16 0.94
C ALA A 88 -4.96 15.26 -0.48
N ALA A 89 -3.64 15.44 -0.59
CA ALA A 89 -2.94 15.47 -1.87
C ALA A 89 -3.08 14.14 -2.63
N ALA A 90 -2.98 13.00 -1.95
CA ALA A 90 -3.20 11.69 -2.57
C ALA A 90 -4.65 11.57 -3.11
N SER A 91 -5.63 12.09 -2.38
CA SER A 91 -7.05 12.09 -2.79
C SER A 91 -7.34 13.00 -3.99
N PHE A 92 -6.53 14.05 -4.21
CA PHE A 92 -6.67 14.93 -5.37
C PHE A 92 -6.43 14.19 -6.68
N PHE A 93 -5.46 13.27 -6.72
CA PHE A 93 -5.13 12.51 -7.93
C PHE A 93 -6.08 11.33 -8.17
N LEU A 94 -6.45 10.60 -7.11
CA LEU A 94 -7.44 9.53 -7.19
C LEU A 94 -8.37 9.58 -5.97
N PRO A 95 -9.69 9.75 -6.18
CA PRO A 95 -10.67 9.70 -5.10
C PRO A 95 -10.53 8.41 -4.28
N GLY A 96 -10.43 8.52 -2.96
CA GLY A 96 -10.27 7.39 -2.05
C GLY A 96 -8.83 7.05 -1.68
N LEU A 97 -7.79 7.51 -2.40
CA LEU A 97 -6.38 7.23 -2.06
C LEU A 97 -5.98 7.76 -0.68
N GLY A 98 -6.42 8.95 -0.27
CA GLY A 98 -6.08 9.48 1.05
C GLY A 98 -6.63 8.66 2.20
N GLN A 99 -7.73 7.94 1.99
CA GLN A 99 -8.28 7.05 3.01
C GLN A 99 -7.41 5.81 3.21
N LEU A 100 -6.59 5.42 2.22
CA LEU A 100 -5.59 4.36 2.38
C LEU A 100 -4.42 4.84 3.26
N VAL A 101 -4.02 6.11 3.15
CA VAL A 101 -3.01 6.72 4.07
C VAL A 101 -3.53 6.74 5.51
N ASN A 102 -4.84 6.88 5.68
CA ASN A 102 -5.52 6.82 6.98
C ASN A 102 -5.78 5.39 7.49
N GLU A 103 -5.32 4.35 6.78
CA GLU A 103 -5.58 2.92 7.08
C GLU A 103 -7.07 2.54 7.07
N GLU A 104 -7.94 3.44 6.61
CA GLU A 104 -9.38 3.25 6.50
C GLU A 104 -9.76 2.71 5.10
N VAL A 105 -9.22 1.53 4.76
CA VAL A 105 -9.37 0.91 3.42
C VAL A 105 -10.83 0.82 2.99
N GLY A 106 -11.73 0.47 3.91
CA GLY A 106 -13.16 0.37 3.63
C GLY A 106 -13.78 1.70 3.16
N LYS A 107 -13.44 2.83 3.80
CA LYS A 107 -13.92 4.14 3.38
C LYS A 107 -13.32 4.56 2.03
N GLY A 108 -12.06 4.21 1.78
CA GLY A 108 -11.41 4.42 0.49
C GLY A 108 -12.14 3.73 -0.65
N ILE A 109 -12.49 2.46 -0.49
CA ILE A 109 -13.25 1.69 -1.48
C ILE A 109 -14.63 2.31 -1.71
N VAL A 110 -15.36 2.66 -0.66
CA VAL A 110 -16.69 3.29 -0.78
C VAL A 110 -16.62 4.59 -1.57
N VAL A 111 -15.66 5.47 -1.26
CA VAL A 111 -15.47 6.74 -1.98
C VAL A 111 -15.14 6.50 -3.45
N PHE A 112 -14.26 5.54 -3.75
CA PHE A 112 -13.88 5.22 -5.13
C PHE A 112 -15.07 4.67 -5.94
N VAL A 113 -15.84 3.73 -5.37
CA VAL A 113 -17.04 3.17 -6.03
C VAL A 113 -18.11 4.23 -6.21
N ALA A 114 -18.34 5.10 -5.21
CA ALA A 114 -19.28 6.21 -5.31
C ALA A 114 -18.89 7.18 -6.43
N PHE A 115 -17.59 7.48 -6.57
CA PHE A 115 -17.07 8.29 -7.66
C PHE A 115 -17.37 7.66 -9.04
N LEU A 116 -17.05 6.38 -9.23
CA LEU A 116 -17.34 5.68 -10.49
C LEU A 116 -18.84 5.66 -10.81
N ALA A 117 -19.68 5.37 -9.82
CA ALA A 117 -21.13 5.37 -9.97
C ALA A 117 -21.68 6.76 -10.32
N ALA A 118 -21.18 7.82 -9.66
CA ALA A 118 -21.57 9.20 -9.92
C ALA A 118 -21.16 9.64 -11.33
N THR A 119 -19.92 9.35 -11.75
CA THR A 119 -19.45 9.67 -13.11
C THR A 119 -20.24 8.90 -14.17
N PHE A 120 -20.50 7.61 -13.96
CA PHE A 120 -21.32 6.81 -14.89
C PHE A 120 -22.75 7.36 -14.98
N SER A 121 -23.37 7.66 -13.83
CA SER A 121 -24.71 8.26 -13.76
C SER A 121 -24.78 9.58 -14.52
N LEU A 122 -23.76 10.44 -14.36
CA LEU A 122 -23.66 11.71 -15.09
C LEU A 122 -23.59 11.49 -16.60
N VAL A 123 -22.75 10.56 -17.07
CA VAL A 123 -22.64 10.26 -18.52
C VAL A 123 -23.95 9.74 -19.08
N VAL A 124 -24.62 8.81 -18.37
CA VAL A 124 -25.89 8.25 -18.80
C VAL A 124 -26.98 9.32 -18.82
N LEU A 125 -27.08 10.15 -17.78
CA LEU A 125 -28.08 11.21 -17.68
C LEU A 125 -27.87 12.28 -18.75
N VAL A 126 -26.63 12.73 -18.94
CA VAL A 126 -26.28 13.71 -19.98
C VAL A 126 -26.59 13.13 -21.36
N GLY A 127 -26.20 11.88 -21.63
CA GLY A 127 -26.52 11.21 -22.90
C GLY A 127 -28.04 11.11 -23.12
N PHE A 128 -28.78 10.69 -22.10
CA PHE A 128 -30.22 10.52 -22.17
C PHE A 128 -30.96 11.83 -22.46
N LEU A 129 -30.48 12.97 -21.96
CA LEU A 129 -31.06 14.29 -22.23
C LEU A 129 -30.56 14.91 -23.54
N ALA A 130 -29.26 14.80 -23.83
CA ALA A 130 -28.65 15.43 -24.99
C ALA A 130 -29.11 14.77 -26.30
N VAL A 131 -29.24 13.45 -26.34
CA VAL A 131 -29.64 12.70 -27.55
C VAL A 131 -31.00 13.15 -28.10
N PRO A 132 -32.11 13.16 -27.34
CA PRO A 132 -33.40 13.58 -27.86
C PRO A 132 -33.42 15.07 -28.26
N VAL A 133 -32.65 15.92 -27.57
CA VAL A 133 -32.52 17.34 -27.93
C VAL A 133 -31.81 17.50 -29.28
N VAL A 134 -30.66 16.84 -29.47
CA VAL A 134 -29.91 16.87 -30.73
C VAL A 134 -30.72 16.26 -31.87
N TRP A 135 -31.43 15.16 -31.59
CA TRP A 135 -32.31 14.52 -32.57
C TRP A 135 -33.46 15.44 -32.99
N ALA A 136 -34.15 16.05 -32.03
CA ALA A 136 -35.25 16.98 -32.31
C ALA A 136 -34.75 18.21 -33.09
N TYR A 137 -33.58 18.73 -32.74
CA TYR A 137 -32.93 19.81 -33.48
C TYR A 137 -32.63 19.38 -34.93
N GLY A 138 -32.09 18.17 -35.14
CA GLY A 138 -31.82 17.65 -36.48
C GLY A 138 -33.08 17.48 -37.33
N VAL A 139 -34.19 17.03 -36.74
CA VAL A 139 -35.49 16.95 -37.43
C VAL A 139 -36.00 18.35 -37.79
N TYR A 140 -35.92 19.31 -36.86
CA TYR A 140 -36.33 20.69 -37.10
C TYR A 140 -35.51 21.34 -38.23
N ASP A 141 -34.18 21.20 -38.18
CA ASP A 141 -33.27 21.75 -39.19
C ASP A 141 -33.51 21.15 -40.58
N ALA A 142 -33.69 19.82 -40.65
CA ALA A 142 -34.01 19.13 -41.89
C ALA A 142 -35.36 19.60 -42.49
N TYR A 143 -36.39 19.78 -41.66
CA TYR A 143 -37.70 20.26 -42.09
C TYR A 143 -37.64 21.69 -42.65
N VAL A 144 -36.98 22.61 -41.93
CA VAL A 144 -36.84 24.01 -42.36
C VAL A 144 -36.00 24.11 -43.63
N THR A 145 -34.89 23.36 -43.71
CA THR A 145 -34.03 23.31 -44.89
C THR A 145 -34.77 22.75 -46.10
N GLY A 146 -35.53 21.66 -45.92
CA GLY A 146 -36.33 21.07 -47.00
C GLY A 146 -37.36 22.03 -47.57
N LYS A 147 -38.05 22.79 -46.69
CA LYS A 147 -39.03 23.79 -47.13
C LYS A 147 -38.40 24.92 -47.94
N ARG A 148 -37.23 25.43 -47.53
CA ARG A 148 -36.49 26.47 -48.26
C ARG A 148 -36.11 26.02 -49.67
N LEU A 149 -35.57 24.81 -49.81
CA LEU A 149 -35.18 24.25 -51.11
C LEU A 149 -36.38 24.06 -52.05
N GLN A 150 -37.54 23.66 -51.51
CA GLN A 150 -38.75 23.50 -52.31
C GLN A 150 -39.28 24.84 -52.84
N GLU A 151 -39.20 25.90 -52.05
CA GLU A 151 -39.56 27.27 -52.45
C GLU A 151 -38.62 27.77 -53.55
N GLU A 152 -37.31 27.54 -53.44
CA GLU A 152 -36.31 27.88 -54.46
C GLU A 152 -36.53 27.10 -55.77
N TYR A 153 -36.79 25.80 -55.69
CA TYR A 153 -37.09 24.98 -56.86
C TYR A 153 -38.34 25.51 -57.59
N ARG A 154 -39.42 25.80 -56.86
CA ARG A 154 -40.66 26.35 -57.44
C ARG A 154 -40.49 27.76 -58.02
N ALA A 155 -39.54 28.55 -57.52
CA ALA A 155 -39.26 29.88 -58.07
C ALA A 155 -38.42 29.81 -59.36
N THR A 156 -37.68 28.72 -59.56
CA THR A 156 -36.75 28.54 -60.69
C THR A 156 -37.37 27.78 -61.87
N TYR A 157 -38.29 26.85 -61.60
CA TYR A 157 -38.95 25.98 -62.59
C TYR A 157 -40.47 26.14 -62.54
#